data_AF-A0A1Q6LG14-F1
#
_entry.id   AF-A0A1Q6LG14-F1
#
_cell.length_a   1.000
_cell.length_b   1.000
_cell.length_c   1.000
_cell.angle_alpha   90.00
_cell.angle_beta   90.00
_cell.angle_gamma   90.00
#
_symmetry.space_group_name_H-M   'P 1'
#
loop_
_entity.id
_entity.type
_entity.pdbx_description
1 polymer ?
#
loop_
_entity_poly.entity_id
_entity_poly.type
_entity_poly.pdbx_seq_one_letter_code
_entity_poly.pdbx_strand_id
1 'polypeptide(L)'
;MNFDFEGIEELKREAIAFRKNYPVKIKGEEGQGWSPDQEFLKKWQHCYAVNNGVLAYVEGDTVYVIPDMSNVKDVVKYTDDMEKFQKLNSTAENRFFVPLSNGEKIENDALQEHWEFLKAVRHEYLKR
;
A
#
# COMPACT_ATOMS: atom_id res chain seq x y z
N MET A 1 -20.56 -7.49 5.07
CA MET A 1 -19.82 -6.48 4.30
C MET A 1 -19.01 -7.23 3.26
N ASN A 2 -19.06 -6.77 2.01
CA ASN A 2 -17.98 -6.95 1.03
C ASN A 2 -17.20 -5.64 1.07
N PHE A 3 -15.89 -5.69 1.22
CA PHE A 3 -14.98 -4.55 1.16
C PHE A 3 -14.22 -4.77 -0.14
N ASP A 4 -15.00 -4.72 -1.22
CA ASP A 4 -14.45 -4.68 -2.55
C ASP A 4 -14.27 -3.21 -2.87
N PHE A 5 -13.05 -2.81 -3.21
CA PHE A 5 -12.79 -1.46 -3.67
C PHE A 5 -13.39 -1.30 -5.08
N GLU A 6 -14.22 -0.28 -5.30
CA GLU A 6 -14.83 0.02 -6.60
C GLU A 6 -13.78 0.45 -7.63
N GLY A 7 -12.64 0.97 -7.17
CA GLY A 7 -11.52 1.36 -8.02
C GLY A 7 -10.34 1.92 -7.24
N ILE A 8 -9.32 2.35 -7.99
CA ILE A 8 -8.05 2.78 -7.39
C ILE A 8 -8.18 4.02 -6.51
N GLU A 9 -9.11 4.91 -6.83
CA GLU A 9 -9.35 6.12 -6.06
C GLU A 9 -9.93 5.84 -4.67
N GLU A 10 -10.76 4.80 -4.53
CA GLU A 10 -11.26 4.37 -3.23
C GLU A 10 -10.14 3.70 -2.42
N LEU A 11 -9.36 2.83 -3.06
CA LEU A 11 -8.18 2.20 -2.43
C LEU A 11 -7.22 3.26 -1.89
N LYS A 12 -6.91 4.30 -2.67
CA LYS A 12 -6.01 5.40 -2.27
C LYS A 12 -6.54 6.21 -1.08
N ARG A 13 -7.87 6.35 -0.93
CA ARG A 13 -8.49 7.05 0.21
C ARG A 13 -8.36 6.25 1.49
N GLU A 14 -8.49 4.93 1.41
CA GLU A 14 -8.43 4.06 2.57
C GLU A 14 -7.00 3.67 2.95
N ALA A 15 -6.07 3.63 2.00
CA ALA A 15 -4.69 3.24 2.27
C ALA A 15 -3.93 4.23 3.18
N ILE A 16 -2.95 3.72 3.90
CA ILE A 16 -1.97 4.55 4.60
C ILE A 16 -1.01 5.15 3.56
N ALA A 17 -0.97 6.48 3.48
CA ALA A 17 -0.18 7.22 2.50
C ALA A 17 1.20 7.61 3.06
N PHE A 18 2.26 6.99 2.57
CA PHE A 18 3.66 7.37 2.84
C PHE A 18 4.14 8.33 1.75
N ARG A 19 4.13 9.64 2.04
CA ARG A 19 4.47 10.70 1.06
C ARG A 19 5.96 11.03 1.08
N LYS A 20 6.49 11.41 -0.08
CA LYS A 20 7.88 11.88 -0.24
C LYS A 20 8.21 12.96 0.79
N ASN A 21 9.33 12.81 1.48
CA ASN A 21 9.82 13.76 2.50
C ASN A 21 8.88 13.98 3.71
N TYR A 22 7.81 13.19 3.86
CA TYR A 22 6.92 13.21 5.02
C TYR A 22 6.96 11.82 5.69
N PRO A 23 8.00 11.55 6.50
CA PRO A 23 8.17 10.23 7.08
C PRO A 23 7.04 9.89 8.03
N VAL A 24 6.39 8.75 7.80
CA VAL A 24 5.48 8.15 8.79
C VAL A 24 6.37 7.39 9.77
N LYS A 25 6.29 7.76 11.04
CA LYS A 25 7.05 7.10 12.11
C LYS A 25 6.49 5.71 12.35
N ILE A 26 7.33 4.72 12.15
CA ILE A 26 7.03 3.31 12.36
C ILE A 26 7.95 2.75 13.46
N LYS A 27 7.37 2.17 14.50
CA LYS A 27 8.08 1.47 15.58
C LYS A 27 8.40 0.04 15.11
N GLY A 28 9.70 -0.23 14.99
CA GLY A 28 10.36 -1.53 14.73
C GLY A 28 11.77 -1.50 15.33
N GLU A 29 12.68 -2.44 15.00
CA GLU A 29 14.01 -2.58 15.64
C GLU A 29 14.84 -1.29 15.71
N GLU A 30 14.64 -0.31 14.81
CA GLU A 30 15.35 0.97 14.84
C GLU A 30 14.46 2.24 14.91
N GLY A 31 13.13 2.10 15.03
CA GLY A 31 12.22 3.24 15.30
C GLY A 31 12.29 4.46 14.35
N GLN A 32 12.93 4.36 13.19
CA GLN A 32 13.05 5.48 12.26
C GLN A 32 11.80 5.62 11.39
N GLY A 33 11.35 6.87 11.21
CA GLY A 33 10.29 7.17 10.25
C GLY A 33 10.77 6.91 8.83
N TRP A 34 9.88 6.36 8.02
CA TRP A 34 10.17 6.06 6.62
C TRP A 34 9.29 6.91 5.70
N SER A 35 9.90 7.41 4.63
CA SER A 35 9.22 8.01 3.47
C SER A 35 9.96 7.57 2.22
N PRO A 36 9.27 7.40 1.08
CA PRO A 36 9.95 7.11 -0.17
C PRO A 36 10.81 8.30 -0.61
N ASP A 37 11.98 8.01 -1.17
CA ASP A 37 12.81 9.01 -1.84
C ASP A 37 12.46 9.14 -3.33
N GLN A 38 13.12 10.08 -4.02
CA GLN A 38 12.86 10.33 -5.43
C GLN A 38 13.27 9.16 -6.35
N GLU A 39 14.32 8.43 -6.01
CA GLU A 39 14.80 7.31 -6.81
C GLU A 39 13.85 6.13 -6.71
N PHE A 40 13.37 5.86 -5.50
CA PHE A 40 12.35 4.86 -5.20
C PHE A 40 11.08 5.13 -6.00
N LEU A 41 10.53 6.34 -5.91
CA LEU A 41 9.29 6.71 -6.61
C LEU A 41 9.44 6.61 -8.12
N LYS A 42 10.56 7.13 -8.66
CA LYS A 42 10.82 7.08 -10.10
C LYS A 42 10.95 5.64 -10.61
N LYS A 43 11.57 4.75 -9.82
CA LYS A 43 11.79 3.35 -10.19
C LYS A 43 10.50 2.54 -10.16
N TRP A 44 9.63 2.80 -9.19
CA TRP A 44 8.46 1.98 -8.89
C TRP A 44 7.14 2.63 -9.29
N GLN A 45 7.16 3.75 -10.00
CA GLN A 45 5.96 4.44 -10.44
C GLN A 45 4.95 3.48 -11.13
N HIS A 46 3.70 3.51 -10.68
CA HIS A 46 2.60 2.61 -11.09
C HIS A 46 2.87 1.11 -10.89
N CYS A 47 3.82 0.76 -10.01
CA CYS A 47 4.10 -0.61 -9.61
C CYS A 47 3.48 -0.92 -8.25
N TYR A 48 3.28 -2.21 -7.99
CA TYR A 48 2.89 -2.71 -6.68
C TYR A 48 3.80 -3.85 -6.22
N ALA A 49 3.91 -4.01 -4.90
CA ALA A 49 4.58 -5.14 -4.26
C ALA A 49 3.71 -5.66 -3.11
N VAL A 50 3.81 -6.95 -2.83
CA VAL A 50 3.12 -7.59 -1.71
C VAL A 50 4.16 -8.25 -0.82
N ASN A 51 4.04 -8.05 0.49
CA ASN A 51 4.85 -8.77 1.47
C ASN A 51 4.02 -9.05 2.72
N ASN A 52 4.06 -10.30 3.22
CA ASN A 52 3.36 -10.72 4.44
C ASN A 52 1.88 -10.30 4.55
N GLY A 53 1.17 -10.27 3.42
CA GLY A 53 -0.24 -9.87 3.37
C GLY A 53 -0.47 -8.37 3.50
N VAL A 54 0.53 -7.56 3.15
CA VAL A 54 0.43 -6.11 2.95
C VAL A 54 0.79 -5.79 1.51
N LEU A 55 0.00 -4.96 0.87
CA LEU A 55 0.23 -4.44 -0.48
C LEU A 55 0.69 -2.99 -0.40
N ALA A 56 1.72 -2.66 -1.17
CA ALA A 56 2.16 -1.30 -1.41
C ALA A 56 2.01 -0.97 -2.90
N TYR A 57 1.37 0.16 -3.21
CA TYR A 57 1.21 0.70 -4.56
C TYR A 57 1.85 2.10 -4.64
N VAL A 58 2.59 2.37 -5.72
CA VAL A 58 3.30 3.63 -5.89
C VAL A 58 2.65 4.46 -6.98
N GLU A 59 2.26 5.69 -6.64
CA GLU A 59 1.80 6.66 -7.62
C GLU A 59 2.16 8.08 -7.20
N GLY A 60 2.84 8.78 -8.11
CA GLY A 60 3.15 10.19 -7.92
C GLY A 60 4.26 10.34 -6.90
N ASP A 61 3.98 11.05 -5.81
CA ASP A 61 4.90 11.25 -4.70
C ASP A 61 4.60 10.34 -3.49
N THR A 62 3.72 9.35 -3.67
CA THR A 62 3.11 8.61 -2.56
C THR A 62 3.24 7.09 -2.76
N VAL A 63 3.54 6.39 -1.66
CA VAL A 63 3.33 4.95 -1.55
C VAL A 63 2.08 4.71 -0.71
N TYR A 64 1.07 4.10 -1.31
CA TYR A 64 -0.19 3.71 -0.69
C TYR A 64 -0.06 2.29 -0.13
N VAL A 65 -0.23 2.13 1.18
CA VAL A 65 -0.03 0.86 1.88
C VAL A 65 -1.34 0.39 2.49
N ILE A 66 -1.73 -0.84 2.19
CA ILE A 66 -3.00 -1.43 2.61
C ILE A 66 -2.85 -2.94 2.87
N PRO A 67 -3.60 -3.55 3.80
CA PRO A 67 -3.61 -5.01 3.89
C PRO A 67 -4.08 -5.65 2.58
N ASP A 68 -3.46 -6.75 2.19
CA ASP A 68 -3.83 -7.52 1.00
C ASP A 68 -5.20 -8.19 1.24
N MET A 69 -6.25 -7.58 0.68
CA MET A 69 -7.66 -7.98 0.74
C MET A 69 -8.16 -8.41 -0.65
N SER A 70 -9.38 -8.96 -0.72
CA SER A 70 -9.91 -9.77 -1.83
C SER A 70 -9.62 -9.24 -3.24
N ASN A 71 -9.96 -7.98 -3.54
CA ASN A 71 -9.81 -7.43 -4.89
C ASN A 71 -8.68 -6.39 -5.05
N VAL A 72 -7.87 -6.15 -4.02
CA VAL A 72 -6.86 -5.07 -4.02
C VAL A 72 -5.86 -5.25 -5.16
N LYS A 73 -5.40 -6.49 -5.39
CA LYS A 73 -4.48 -6.78 -6.50
C LYS A 73 -5.12 -6.54 -7.87
N ASP A 74 -6.40 -6.85 -8.02
CA ASP A 74 -7.11 -6.66 -9.28
C ASP A 74 -7.32 -5.18 -9.55
N VAL A 75 -7.75 -4.42 -8.54
CA VAL A 75 -7.90 -2.95 -8.65
C VAL A 75 -6.59 -2.28 -9.06
N VAL A 76 -5.47 -2.71 -8.49
CA VAL A 76 -4.16 -2.14 -8.81
C VAL A 76 -3.62 -2.61 -10.18
N LYS A 77 -3.97 -3.83 -10.61
CA LYS A 77 -3.61 -4.33 -11.95
C LYS A 77 -4.39 -3.65 -13.07
N TYR A 78 -5.66 -3.34 -12.85
CA TYR A 78 -6.60 -2.88 -13.88
C TYR A 78 -6.90 -1.38 -13.81
N THR A 79 -6.04 -0.57 -13.19
CA THR A 79 -6.19 0.88 -13.20
C THR A 79 -6.25 1.41 -14.64
N ASP A 80 -7.29 2.20 -14.97
CA ASP A 80 -7.68 2.65 -16.32
C ASP A 80 -6.54 3.20 -17.21
N ASP A 81 -5.42 3.66 -16.64
CA ASP A 81 -4.27 4.13 -17.40
C ASP A 81 -3.34 3.03 -17.95
N MET A 82 -3.74 1.75 -17.89
CA MET A 82 -2.97 0.64 -18.48
C MET A 82 -2.59 0.88 -19.95
N GLU A 83 -3.43 1.53 -20.76
CA GLU A 83 -3.09 1.81 -22.17
C GLU A 83 -1.98 2.87 -22.34
N LYS A 84 -1.82 3.79 -21.39
CA LYS A 84 -0.75 4.82 -21.42
C LYS A 84 0.56 4.35 -20.78
N PHE A 85 0.50 3.43 -19.81
CA PHE A 85 1.67 2.91 -19.09
C PHE A 85 2.06 1.48 -19.48
N GLN A 86 1.45 0.92 -20.53
CA GLN A 86 1.78 -0.42 -21.01
C GLN A 86 3.18 -0.48 -21.62
N LYS A 87 4.11 -0.92 -20.78
CA LYS A 87 5.12 -1.97 -21.00
C LYS A 87 6.27 -1.64 -20.07
N LEU A 88 6.28 -2.25 -18.89
CA LEU A 88 7.46 -2.99 -18.41
C LEU A 88 7.22 -3.58 -17.01
N ASN A 89 6.49 -2.93 -16.09
CA ASN A 89 6.50 -3.34 -14.67
C ASN A 89 5.15 -3.35 -13.90
N SER A 90 4.03 -2.85 -14.46
CA SER A 90 2.78 -2.67 -13.69
C SER A 90 1.88 -3.91 -13.56
N THR A 91 2.05 -4.92 -14.43
CA THR A 91 1.21 -6.14 -14.44
C THR A 91 1.74 -7.26 -13.55
N ALA A 92 2.98 -7.15 -13.09
CA ALA A 92 3.64 -8.17 -12.27
C ALA A 92 3.86 -7.64 -10.84
N GLU A 93 3.75 -8.53 -9.86
CA GLU A 93 4.14 -8.22 -8.49
C GLU A 93 5.65 -7.95 -8.44
N ASN A 94 6.02 -6.74 -7.99
CA ASN A 94 7.42 -6.32 -7.90
C ASN A 94 8.01 -6.66 -6.52
N ARG A 95 9.34 -6.56 -6.40
CA ARG A 95 10.08 -6.75 -5.15
C ARG A 95 10.71 -5.45 -4.71
N PHE A 96 10.02 -4.72 -3.85
CA PHE A 96 10.52 -3.51 -3.18
C PHE A 96 10.08 -3.47 -1.72
N PHE A 97 10.60 -2.52 -0.96
CA PHE A 97 10.27 -2.37 0.45
C PHE A 97 8.77 -2.06 0.66
N VAL A 98 8.09 -2.89 1.45
CA VAL A 98 6.67 -2.74 1.79
C VAL A 98 6.56 -2.31 3.25
N PRO A 99 6.20 -1.05 3.54
CA PRO A 99 6.00 -0.59 4.92
C PRO A 99 4.91 -1.42 5.63
N LEU A 100 5.02 -1.57 6.95
CA LEU A 100 4.04 -2.27 7.81
C LEU A 100 3.91 -3.78 7.57
N SER A 101 4.76 -4.35 6.71
CA SER A 101 4.70 -5.77 6.36
C SER A 101 5.36 -6.71 7.38
N ASN A 102 6.10 -6.21 8.37
CA ASN A 102 6.79 -7.05 9.36
C ASN A 102 6.34 -6.79 10.80
N GLY A 103 5.14 -6.21 10.97
CA GLY A 103 4.57 -5.95 12.29
C GLY A 103 4.97 -4.61 12.89
N GLU A 104 5.50 -3.69 12.08
CA GLU A 104 5.78 -2.32 12.48
C GLU A 104 4.49 -1.62 12.96
N LYS A 105 4.61 -0.73 13.95
CA LYS A 105 3.48 0.06 14.46
C LYS A 105 3.62 1.52 14.09
N ILE A 106 2.57 2.15 13.63
CA ILE A 106 2.55 3.58 13.35
C ILE A 106 2.50 4.35 14.69
N GLU A 107 3.32 5.38 14.85
CA GLU A 107 3.32 6.20 16.08
C GLU A 107 2.15 7.18 16.16
N ASN A 108 1.62 7.59 15.01
CA ASN A 108 0.43 8.42 14.98
C ASN A 108 -0.79 7.54 15.31
N ASP A 109 -1.43 7.83 16.44
CA ASP A 109 -2.54 7.02 16.97
C ASP A 109 -3.70 6.89 15.98
N ALA A 110 -4.10 7.97 15.31
CA ALA A 110 -5.20 7.93 14.33
C ALA A 110 -4.88 7.04 13.13
N LEU A 111 -3.66 7.12 12.60
CA LEU A 111 -3.20 6.25 11.51
C LEU A 111 -3.06 4.79 11.97
N GLN A 112 -2.62 4.58 13.21
CA GLN A 112 -2.51 3.25 13.79
C GLN A 112 -3.89 2.61 14.00
N GLU A 113 -4.87 3.36 14.53
CA GLU A 113 -6.26 2.90 14.67
C GLU A 113 -6.87 2.53 13.33
N HIS A 114 -6.66 3.38 12.31
CA HIS A 114 -7.10 3.08 10.95
C HIS A 114 -6.45 1.82 10.38
N TRP A 115 -5.15 1.64 10.61
CA TRP A 115 -4.44 0.42 10.21
C TRP A 115 -4.97 -0.85 10.89
N GLU A 116 -5.26 -0.79 12.20
CA GLU A 116 -5.88 -1.91 12.93
C GLU A 116 -7.29 -2.21 12.42
N PHE A 117 -8.08 -1.17 12.09
CA PHE A 117 -9.38 -1.34 11.46
C PHE A 117 -9.28 -2.10 10.12
N LEU A 118 -8.39 -1.68 9.22
CA LEU A 118 -8.18 -2.35 7.93
C LEU A 118 -7.73 -3.82 8.11
N LYS A 119 -6.89 -4.12 9.11
CA LYS A 119 -6.50 -5.51 9.43
C LYS A 119 -7.66 -6.34 9.96
N ALA A 120 -8.51 -5.77 10.81
CA ALA A 120 -9.69 -6.46 11.33
C ALA A 120 -10.68 -6.78 10.20
N VAL A 121 -10.88 -5.83 9.28
CA VAL A 121 -11.65 -6.01 8.05
C VAL A 121 -11.10 -7.19 7.24
N ARG A 122 -9.79 -7.25 6.97
CA ARG A 122 -9.12 -8.38 6.30
C ARG A 122 -9.35 -9.72 7.02
N HIS A 123 -9.23 -9.77 8.35
CA HIS A 123 -9.39 -11.00 9.13
C HIS A 123 -10.81 -11.56 9.03
N GLU A 124 -11.83 -10.70 9.04
CA GLU A 124 -13.22 -11.12 8.84
C GLU A 124 -13.47 -11.66 7.43
N TYR A 125 -12.76 -11.19 6.40
CA TYR A 125 -12.81 -11.78 5.05
C TYR A 125 -12.19 -13.17 4.99
N LEU A 126 -10.98 -13.34 5.52
CA LEU A 126 -10.26 -14.62 5.42
C LEU A 126 -10.91 -15.78 6.21
N LYS A 127 -11.86 -15.48 7.10
CA LYS A 127 -12.66 -16.49 7.82
C LYS A 127 -13.84 -17.05 7.00
N ARG A 128 -14.24 -16.38 5.92
CA ARG A 128 -15.36 -16.80 5.06
C ARG A 128 -14.86 -17.72 3.97
#